data_AF-A0A2W5ZQR5-F1
#
_entry.id   AF-A0A2W5ZQR5-F1
#
_cell.length_a   1.000
_cell.length_b   1.000
_cell.length_c   1.000
_cell.angle_alpha   90.00
_cell.angle_beta   90.00
_cell.angle_gamma   90.00
#
_symmetry.space_group_name_H-M   'P 1'
#
loop_
_entity.id
_entity.type
_entity.pdbx_description
1 polymer ?
#
loop_
_entity_poly.entity_id
_entity_poly.type
_entity_poly.pdbx_seq_one_letter_code
_entity_poly.pdbx_strand_id
1 'polypeptide(L)'
;MRKLVTLTGALGALLAPAAASANTLIASLSASVTRSALTLHTTTRTDDGSVPPPSVHAYIRLGKGLAIDPLDARRCQVATNCNTGSQVGAGSAIGATVLAGSPFSAPVNVIAYNGPRMGGLFSLVLQLTGLAANTYVGTLRADSAPYGAVLDLPVPPPALPGGTVSLTQFNTTIGGSSFPNTGGTTKPVSSKRTFTIASKATKSFHLLYPNALQFAGATKSGRVKLSGSGLKVLSKGSAEGGSVYRVKVRNNGKGTGRVTITATSFHRWQYVSVQNCPAGGIRFQAVIVYQDGRTTTANTAAPCPT
;
A
#
# COMPACT_ATOMS: atom_id res chain seq x y z
N MET A 1 -80.97 50.25 -1.70
CA MET A 1 -80.41 49.11 -0.92
C MET A 1 -79.10 48.68 -1.59
N ARG A 2 -77.94 49.13 -1.09
CA ARG A 2 -76.61 48.77 -1.62
C ARG A 2 -76.03 47.65 -0.77
N LYS A 3 -75.80 46.48 -1.36
CA LYS A 3 -75.15 45.33 -0.71
C LYS A 3 -73.64 45.55 -0.69
N LEU A 4 -73.08 45.66 0.50
CA LEU A 4 -71.65 45.67 0.78
C LEU A 4 -71.17 44.20 0.76
N VAL A 5 -70.25 43.86 -0.15
CA VAL A 5 -69.63 42.54 -0.24
C VAL A 5 -68.29 42.62 0.46
N THR A 6 -68.17 41.98 1.62
CA THR A 6 -66.94 41.89 2.41
C THR A 6 -66.05 40.78 1.82
N LEU A 7 -64.91 41.15 1.24
CA LEU A 7 -63.88 40.20 0.78
C LEU A 7 -63.03 39.79 1.98
N THR A 8 -63.21 38.56 2.46
CA THR A 8 -62.37 37.95 3.50
C THR A 8 -61.11 37.39 2.84
N GLY A 9 -59.99 38.11 2.92
CA GLY A 9 -58.69 37.66 2.46
C GLY A 9 -58.12 36.58 3.39
N ALA A 10 -57.93 35.37 2.86
CA ALA A 10 -57.22 34.30 3.56
C ALA A 10 -55.71 34.63 3.58
N LEU A 11 -55.19 34.92 4.78
CA LEU A 11 -53.77 35.08 5.05
C LEU A 11 -53.10 33.70 4.94
N GLY A 12 -52.54 33.38 3.77
CA GLY A 12 -51.75 32.18 3.57
C GLY A 12 -50.47 32.25 4.38
N ALA A 13 -50.38 31.44 5.44
CA ALA A 13 -49.14 31.25 6.19
C ALA A 13 -48.09 30.58 5.29
N LEU A 14 -47.15 31.36 4.78
CA LEU A 14 -45.92 30.86 4.18
C LEU A 14 -45.11 30.18 5.29
N LEU A 15 -45.25 28.86 5.42
CA LEU A 15 -44.31 28.03 6.17
C LEU A 15 -42.95 28.15 5.47
N ALA A 16 -42.09 29.03 5.99
CA ALA A 16 -40.69 29.03 5.58
C ALA A 16 -40.14 27.63 5.89
N PRO A 17 -39.51 26.93 4.93
CA PRO A 17 -38.86 25.67 5.21
C PRO A 17 -37.84 25.93 6.32
N ALA A 18 -38.01 25.23 7.46
CA ALA A 18 -36.98 25.22 8.49
C ALA A 18 -35.70 24.75 7.81
N ALA A 19 -34.75 25.67 7.63
CA ALA A 19 -33.45 25.34 7.11
C ALA A 19 -32.82 24.40 8.13
N ALA A 20 -32.91 23.09 7.89
CA ALA A 20 -32.14 22.12 8.63
C ALA A 20 -30.69 22.59 8.59
N SER A 21 -30.12 22.88 9.75
CA SER A 21 -28.74 23.29 9.87
C SER A 21 -27.88 22.21 9.23
N ALA A 22 -27.39 22.48 8.02
CA ALA A 22 -26.55 21.54 7.32
C ALA A 22 -25.18 21.55 8.01
N ASN A 23 -24.96 20.58 8.90
CA ASN A 23 -23.70 20.42 9.61
C ASN A 23 -22.52 20.46 8.64
N THR A 24 -21.49 21.24 8.94
CA THR A 24 -20.33 21.36 8.05
C THR A 24 -19.44 20.13 8.20
N LEU A 25 -19.08 19.49 7.08
CA LEU A 25 -18.12 18.38 7.09
C LEU A 25 -16.69 18.92 7.03
N ILE A 26 -15.84 18.45 7.94
CA ILE A 26 -14.43 18.82 8.06
C ILE A 26 -13.59 17.57 7.81
N ALA A 27 -12.62 17.68 6.89
CA ALA A 27 -11.65 16.63 6.63
C ALA A 27 -10.21 17.14 6.84
N SER A 28 -9.36 16.28 7.38
CA SER A 28 -7.92 16.51 7.50
C SER A 28 -7.14 15.33 6.93
N LEU A 29 -5.96 15.63 6.39
CA LEU A 29 -5.03 14.67 5.82
C LEU A 29 -3.62 15.00 6.31
N SER A 30 -2.90 14.00 6.79
CA SER A 30 -1.45 14.05 6.96
C SER A 30 -0.80 12.88 6.23
N ALA A 31 0.42 13.09 5.76
CA ALA A 31 1.17 12.11 5.01
C ALA A 31 2.64 12.14 5.44
N SER A 32 3.26 10.97 5.48
CA SER A 32 4.69 10.81 5.71
C SER A 32 5.27 9.86 4.67
N VAL A 33 6.40 10.23 4.10
CA VAL A 33 7.10 9.42 3.10
C VAL A 33 8.51 9.15 3.60
N THR A 34 8.85 7.87 3.67
CA THR A 34 10.22 7.41 3.94
C THR A 34 10.79 6.74 2.69
N ARG A 35 12.04 6.30 2.75
CA ARG A 35 12.67 5.54 1.65
C ARG A 35 11.98 4.21 1.31
N SER A 36 11.10 3.72 2.18
CA SER A 36 10.46 2.40 2.02
C SER A 36 8.96 2.37 2.29
N ALA A 37 8.38 3.43 2.87
CA ALA A 37 6.99 3.46 3.33
C ALA A 37 6.30 4.79 3.02
N LEU A 38 5.01 4.72 2.75
CA LEU A 38 4.06 5.82 2.70
C LEU A 38 3.05 5.60 3.83
N THR A 39 2.95 6.55 4.76
CA THR A 39 1.90 6.58 5.77
C THR A 39 0.92 7.70 5.43
N LEU A 40 -0.36 7.38 5.45
CA LEU A 40 -1.47 8.31 5.25
C LEU A 40 -2.39 8.25 6.46
N HIS A 41 -2.74 9.42 6.98
CA HIS A 41 -3.74 9.54 8.02
C HIS A 41 -4.80 10.56 7.60
N THR A 42 -6.05 10.13 7.54
CA THR A 42 -7.21 10.98 7.27
C THR A 42 -8.17 10.97 8.44
N THR A 43 -8.78 12.11 8.66
CA THR A 43 -9.78 12.33 9.71
C THR A 43 -10.97 13.04 9.09
N THR A 44 -12.19 12.59 9.40
CA THR A 44 -13.43 13.25 9.00
C THR A 44 -14.34 13.40 10.21
N ARG A 45 -14.94 14.59 10.34
CA ARG A 45 -15.87 14.94 11.42
C ARG A 45 -16.87 15.98 10.93
N THR A 46 -17.98 16.14 11.65
CA THR A 46 -18.83 17.32 11.51
C THR A 46 -18.37 18.41 12.51
N ASP A 47 -18.78 19.64 12.27
CA ASP A 47 -18.58 20.78 13.17
C ASP A 47 -19.31 20.63 14.51
N ASP A 48 -20.50 20.02 14.52
CA ASP A 48 -21.31 19.76 15.71
C ASP A 48 -20.93 18.46 16.46
N GLY A 49 -19.97 17.69 15.96
CA GLY A 49 -19.53 16.43 16.56
C GLY A 49 -20.44 15.22 16.28
N SER A 50 -21.52 15.39 15.51
CA SER A 50 -22.32 14.28 15.00
C SER A 50 -21.51 13.33 14.09
N VAL A 51 -22.04 12.11 13.91
CA VAL A 51 -21.41 11.11 13.04
C VAL A 51 -21.58 11.57 11.59
N PRO A 52 -20.50 11.75 10.81
CA PRO A 52 -20.61 12.06 9.39
C PRO A 52 -21.40 10.98 8.65
N PRO A 53 -22.07 11.32 7.53
CA PRO A 53 -22.67 10.31 6.67
C PRO A 53 -21.62 9.27 6.23
N PRO A 54 -22.01 8.05 5.86
CA PRO A 54 -21.09 7.08 5.29
C PRO A 54 -20.46 7.61 4.00
N SER A 55 -19.16 7.35 3.80
CA SER A 55 -18.50 7.60 2.52
C SER A 55 -18.89 6.51 1.52
N VAL A 56 -19.10 6.92 0.27
CA VAL A 56 -19.34 6.02 -0.87
C VAL A 56 -18.12 5.92 -1.78
N HIS A 57 -17.22 6.90 -1.67
CA HIS A 57 -16.01 6.96 -2.48
C HIS A 57 -14.90 7.73 -1.77
N ALA A 58 -13.66 7.33 -2.02
CA ALA A 58 -12.48 8.07 -1.63
C ALA A 58 -11.47 8.11 -2.79
N TYR A 59 -10.99 9.31 -3.10
CA TYR A 59 -9.90 9.51 -4.05
C TYR A 59 -8.68 10.02 -3.30
N ILE A 60 -7.59 9.27 -3.34
CA ILE A 60 -6.32 9.68 -2.76
C ILE A 60 -5.34 9.98 -3.90
N ARG A 61 -5.08 11.27 -4.13
CA ARG A 61 -4.11 11.72 -5.13
C ARG A 61 -2.72 11.74 -4.53
N LEU A 62 -1.79 11.09 -5.23
CA LEU A 62 -0.40 10.91 -4.86
C LEU A 62 0.47 11.89 -5.64
N GLY A 63 1.36 12.57 -4.94
CA GLY A 63 2.24 13.56 -5.53
C GLY A 63 3.12 12.99 -6.63
N LYS A 64 3.39 13.81 -7.64
CA LYS A 64 4.29 13.44 -8.73
C LYS A 64 5.67 13.05 -8.19
N GLY A 65 6.26 12.00 -8.76
CA GLY A 65 7.56 11.47 -8.35
C GLY A 65 7.50 10.38 -7.27
N LEU A 66 6.34 10.17 -6.64
CA LEU A 66 6.06 8.98 -5.83
C LEU A 66 5.70 7.82 -6.75
N ALA A 67 6.58 6.82 -6.82
CA ALA A 67 6.31 5.56 -7.49
C ALA A 67 5.99 4.50 -6.44
N ILE A 68 4.77 3.97 -6.48
CA ILE A 68 4.42 2.76 -5.75
C ILE A 68 4.79 1.59 -6.66
N ASP A 69 5.90 0.91 -6.39
CA ASP A 69 6.41 -0.16 -7.25
C ASP A 69 5.59 -1.46 -7.03
N PRO A 70 4.82 -1.90 -8.04
CA PRO A 70 3.93 -3.05 -7.94
C PRO A 70 4.56 -4.34 -8.49
N LEU A 71 5.90 -4.39 -8.60
CA LEU A 71 6.62 -5.51 -9.20
C LEU A 71 6.66 -6.78 -8.34
N ASP A 72 6.04 -6.79 -7.16
CA ASP A 72 5.86 -8.06 -6.44
C ASP A 72 4.90 -8.98 -7.22
N ALA A 73 5.40 -10.17 -7.56
CA ALA A 73 4.64 -11.22 -8.22
C ALA A 73 3.56 -11.82 -7.31
N ARG A 74 3.66 -11.60 -5.99
CA ARG A 74 2.69 -12.08 -5.00
C ARG A 74 1.51 -11.13 -4.93
N ARG A 75 0.52 -11.42 -5.77
CA ARG A 75 -0.76 -10.70 -5.78
C ARG A 75 -1.84 -11.53 -5.12
N CYS A 76 -2.77 -10.83 -4.52
CA CYS A 76 -4.05 -11.36 -4.15
C CYS A 76 -4.80 -11.80 -5.42
N GLN A 77 -5.22 -13.06 -5.48
CA GLN A 77 -5.98 -13.59 -6.62
C GLN A 77 -7.44 -13.15 -6.56
N VAL A 78 -8.00 -13.13 -5.34
CA VAL A 78 -9.39 -12.77 -5.05
C VAL A 78 -9.40 -11.85 -3.85
N ALA A 79 -9.98 -10.65 -3.98
CA ALA A 79 -9.90 -9.61 -2.95
C ALA A 79 -10.37 -10.06 -1.55
N THR A 80 -11.30 -11.01 -1.47
CA THR A 80 -11.82 -11.53 -0.20
C THR A 80 -10.91 -12.57 0.47
N ASN A 81 -9.87 -13.06 -0.21
CA ASN A 81 -8.97 -14.08 0.30
C ASN A 81 -7.52 -13.84 -0.16
N CYS A 82 -6.92 -12.78 0.37
CA CYS A 82 -5.53 -12.42 0.07
C CYS A 82 -4.56 -13.23 0.92
N ASN A 83 -3.56 -13.83 0.28
CA ASN A 83 -2.47 -14.50 1.00
C ASN A 83 -1.58 -13.47 1.71
N THR A 84 -0.98 -13.85 2.84
CA THR A 84 -0.07 -12.98 3.60
C THR A 84 1.15 -12.54 2.79
N GLY A 85 1.56 -13.33 1.80
CA GLY A 85 2.64 -12.98 0.86
C GLY A 85 2.32 -11.79 -0.04
N SER A 86 1.05 -11.43 -0.19
CA SER A 86 0.58 -10.27 -0.95
C SER A 86 0.32 -9.04 -0.07
N GLN A 87 0.56 -9.13 1.25
CA GLN A 87 0.39 -7.99 2.15
C GLN A 87 1.44 -6.91 1.85
N VAL A 88 0.97 -5.68 1.69
CA VAL A 88 1.80 -4.49 1.36
C VAL A 88 1.65 -3.37 2.37
N GLY A 89 0.73 -3.47 3.30
CA GLY A 89 0.52 -2.45 4.31
C GLY A 89 -0.36 -2.90 5.47
N ALA A 90 -0.39 -2.07 6.51
CA ALA A 90 -1.24 -2.25 7.67
C ALA A 90 -1.57 -0.89 8.28
N GLY A 91 -2.60 -0.86 9.11
CA GLY A 91 -3.06 0.37 9.73
C GLY A 91 -4.25 0.16 10.65
N SER A 92 -4.89 1.26 10.99
CA SER A 92 -6.05 1.30 11.87
C SER A 92 -7.03 2.37 11.40
N ALA A 93 -8.29 2.19 11.76
CA ALA A 93 -9.35 3.12 11.47
C ALA A 93 -10.30 3.21 12.67
N ILE A 94 -11.15 4.22 12.68
CA ILE A 94 -12.29 4.33 13.61
C ILE A 94 -13.55 4.33 12.77
N GLY A 95 -14.42 3.36 13.03
CA GLY A 95 -15.78 3.31 12.50
C GLY A 95 -16.74 3.90 13.51
N ALA A 96 -17.60 4.81 13.08
CA ALA A 96 -18.64 5.43 13.87
C ALA A 96 -20.03 5.14 13.28
N THR A 97 -21.02 4.98 14.14
CA THR A 97 -22.44 4.80 13.77
C THR A 97 -23.34 5.37 14.86
N VAL A 98 -24.64 5.46 14.61
CA VAL A 98 -25.64 5.81 15.63
C VAL A 98 -26.40 4.54 15.99
N LEU A 99 -26.27 4.08 17.24
CA LEU A 99 -26.96 2.90 17.75
C LEU A 99 -27.92 3.33 18.86
N ALA A 100 -29.21 3.01 18.70
CA ALA A 100 -30.27 3.40 19.65
C ALA A 100 -30.27 4.92 19.96
N GLY A 101 -30.02 5.77 18.96
CA GLY A 101 -30.01 7.22 19.10
C GLY A 101 -28.74 7.81 19.70
N SER A 102 -27.73 6.98 20.04
CA SER A 102 -26.45 7.45 20.59
C SER A 102 -25.29 7.17 19.63
N PRO A 103 -24.33 8.10 19.48
CA PRO A 103 -23.14 7.85 18.68
C PRO A 103 -22.29 6.77 19.34
N PHE A 104 -21.88 5.79 18.55
CA PHE A 104 -20.98 4.71 18.94
C PHE A 104 -19.77 4.73 18.02
N SER A 105 -18.58 4.49 18.56
CA SER A 105 -17.33 4.40 17.78
C SER A 105 -16.48 3.24 18.25
N ALA A 106 -15.87 2.53 17.31
CA ALA A 106 -14.98 1.41 17.62
C ALA A 106 -13.76 1.38 16.69
N PRO A 107 -12.62 0.87 17.18
CA PRO A 107 -11.45 0.67 16.35
C PRO A 107 -11.69 -0.43 15.31
N VAL A 108 -11.06 -0.24 14.15
CA VAL A 108 -11.05 -1.18 13.03
C VAL A 108 -9.60 -1.38 12.61
N ASN A 109 -9.18 -2.64 12.43
CA ASN A 109 -7.86 -2.93 11.92
C ASN A 109 -7.89 -2.93 10.39
N VAL A 110 -6.88 -2.34 9.76
CA VAL A 110 -6.75 -2.25 8.31
C VAL A 110 -5.54 -3.06 7.88
N ILE A 111 -5.72 -3.98 6.94
CA ILE A 111 -4.63 -4.67 6.26
C ILE A 111 -4.69 -4.34 4.78
N ALA A 112 -3.57 -3.90 4.21
CA ALA A 112 -3.48 -3.59 2.79
C ALA A 112 -2.73 -4.70 2.04
N TYR A 113 -3.27 -5.13 0.91
CA TYR A 113 -2.70 -6.16 0.04
C TYR A 113 -2.55 -5.66 -1.39
N ASN A 114 -1.55 -6.17 -2.09
CA ASN A 114 -1.38 -6.04 -3.53
C ASN A 114 -2.50 -6.82 -4.21
N GLY A 115 -3.47 -6.12 -4.79
CA GLY A 115 -4.67 -6.72 -5.35
C GLY A 115 -4.48 -7.33 -6.74
N PRO A 116 -5.54 -7.96 -7.28
CA PRO A 116 -5.55 -8.43 -8.67
C PRO A 116 -5.46 -7.27 -9.65
N ARG A 117 -4.93 -7.49 -10.86
CA ARG A 117 -4.93 -6.43 -11.88
C ARG A 117 -6.35 -6.20 -12.39
N MET A 118 -6.85 -4.98 -12.21
CA MET A 118 -8.19 -4.58 -12.67
C MET A 118 -8.01 -3.79 -13.96
N GLY A 119 -8.33 -4.39 -15.11
CA GLY A 119 -8.10 -3.75 -16.42
C GLY A 119 -6.62 -3.41 -16.68
N GLY A 120 -5.68 -4.23 -16.18
CA GLY A 120 -4.24 -3.99 -16.27
C GLY A 120 -3.67 -3.00 -15.24
N LEU A 121 -4.52 -2.27 -14.53
CA LEU A 121 -4.13 -1.32 -13.49
C LEU A 121 -3.75 -2.03 -12.19
N PHE A 122 -2.88 -1.39 -11.41
CA PHE A 122 -2.59 -1.83 -10.05
C PHE A 122 -3.84 -1.64 -9.19
N SER A 123 -4.12 -2.59 -8.31
CA SER A 123 -5.16 -2.44 -7.30
C SER A 123 -4.61 -2.67 -5.91
N LEU A 124 -5.22 -2.00 -4.94
CA LEU A 124 -4.93 -2.13 -3.53
C LEU A 124 -6.18 -2.69 -2.86
N VAL A 125 -6.05 -3.82 -2.19
CA VAL A 125 -7.13 -4.40 -1.39
C VAL A 125 -6.95 -3.98 0.05
N LEU A 126 -7.93 -3.32 0.63
CA LEU A 126 -7.98 -2.93 2.04
C LEU A 126 -8.97 -3.84 2.75
N GLN A 127 -8.47 -4.76 3.55
CA GLN A 127 -9.28 -5.63 4.39
C GLN A 127 -9.41 -5.01 5.77
N LEU A 128 -10.65 -4.72 6.15
CA LEU A 128 -11.02 -4.18 7.45
C LEU A 128 -11.51 -5.33 8.33
N THR A 129 -11.07 -5.37 9.59
CA THR A 129 -11.56 -6.31 10.60
C THR A 129 -11.93 -5.57 11.88
N GLY A 130 -12.97 -6.03 12.59
CA GLY A 130 -13.53 -5.36 13.76
C GLY A 130 -15.03 -5.11 13.60
N LEU A 131 -15.50 -3.90 13.95
CA LEU A 131 -16.92 -3.54 14.02
C LEU A 131 -17.71 -3.84 12.74
N ALA A 132 -17.08 -3.70 11.58
CA ALA A 132 -17.66 -4.06 10.30
C ALA A 132 -16.56 -4.63 9.40
N ALA A 133 -16.45 -5.96 9.35
CA ALA A 133 -15.52 -6.63 8.45
C ALA A 133 -15.93 -6.33 7.00
N ASN A 134 -15.06 -5.63 6.27
CA ASN A 134 -15.31 -5.23 4.88
C ASN A 134 -14.02 -5.33 4.08
N THR A 135 -14.17 -5.43 2.77
CA THR A 135 -13.06 -5.40 1.84
C THR A 135 -13.29 -4.31 0.82
N TYR A 136 -12.35 -3.37 0.72
CA TYR A 136 -12.37 -2.32 -0.29
C TYR A 136 -11.29 -2.59 -1.31
N VAL A 137 -11.61 -2.40 -2.59
CA VAL A 137 -10.67 -2.62 -3.69
C VAL A 137 -10.50 -1.32 -4.43
N GLY A 138 -9.35 -0.67 -4.20
CA GLY A 138 -8.99 0.56 -4.89
C GLY A 138 -8.16 0.27 -6.13
N THR A 139 -8.26 1.11 -7.16
CA THR A 139 -7.42 1.03 -8.36
C THR A 139 -6.54 2.26 -8.49
N LEU A 140 -5.27 2.07 -8.82
CA LEU A 140 -4.33 3.16 -9.02
C LEU A 140 -4.28 3.52 -10.51
N ARG A 141 -4.64 4.77 -10.82
CA ARG A 141 -4.65 5.33 -12.18
C ARG A 141 -3.64 6.45 -12.27
N ALA A 142 -3.18 6.74 -13.49
CA ALA A 142 -2.42 7.96 -13.76
C ALA A 142 -3.30 9.18 -13.45
N ASP A 143 -2.69 10.25 -12.94
CA ASP A 143 -3.35 11.52 -12.67
C ASP A 143 -2.57 12.68 -13.30
N SER A 144 -3.26 13.79 -13.47
CA SER A 144 -2.73 15.04 -14.00
C SER A 144 -1.93 15.82 -12.95
N ALA A 145 -1.07 16.73 -13.41
CA ALA A 145 -0.33 17.63 -12.54
C ALA A 145 -1.27 18.44 -11.62
N PRO A 146 -0.90 18.71 -10.36
CA PRO A 146 0.42 18.51 -9.73
C PRO A 146 0.66 17.08 -9.20
N TYR A 147 -0.29 16.16 -9.41
CA TYR A 147 -0.19 14.78 -8.96
C TYR A 147 0.42 13.90 -10.08
N GLY A 148 0.69 12.64 -9.75
CA GLY A 148 1.13 11.64 -10.73
C GLY A 148 0.22 10.43 -10.80
N ALA A 149 -0.50 10.13 -9.71
CA ALA A 149 -1.43 9.03 -9.65
C ALA A 149 -2.59 9.32 -8.70
N VAL A 150 -3.71 8.64 -8.90
CA VAL A 150 -4.87 8.66 -8.01
C VAL A 150 -5.22 7.22 -7.65
N LEU A 151 -5.28 6.94 -6.35
CA LEU A 151 -5.90 5.74 -5.83
C LEU A 151 -7.40 6.02 -5.74
N ASP A 152 -8.15 5.36 -6.62
CA ASP A 152 -9.59 5.41 -6.67
C ASP A 152 -10.18 4.27 -5.84
N LEU A 153 -10.81 4.58 -4.72
CA LEU A 153 -11.31 3.63 -3.75
C LEU A 153 -12.85 3.73 -3.61
N PRO A 154 -13.61 2.85 -4.28
CA PRO A 154 -15.02 2.70 -3.99
C PRO A 154 -15.21 2.16 -2.57
N VAL A 155 -16.09 2.81 -1.81
CA VAL A 155 -16.42 2.43 -0.43
C VAL A 155 -17.87 1.95 -0.44
N PRO A 156 -18.14 0.65 -0.66
CA PRO A 156 -19.49 0.14 -0.54
C PRO A 156 -19.99 0.40 0.90
N PRO A 157 -21.26 0.83 1.07
CA PRO A 157 -21.80 1.07 2.40
C PRO A 157 -21.73 -0.24 3.21
N PRO A 158 -21.10 -0.24 4.40
CA PRO A 158 -21.07 -1.41 5.26
C PRO A 158 -22.51 -1.81 5.62
N ALA A 159 -22.91 -3.03 5.25
CA ALA A 159 -24.18 -3.58 5.71
C ALA A 159 -23.99 -4.09 7.15
N LEU A 160 -24.42 -3.33 8.15
CA LEU A 160 -24.63 -3.84 9.51
C LEU A 160 -26.13 -4.07 9.76
N PRO A 161 -26.49 -5.10 10.53
CA PRO A 161 -27.83 -5.19 11.10
C PRO A 161 -28.09 -3.93 11.95
N GLY A 162 -28.97 -3.05 11.47
CA GLY A 162 -29.38 -1.83 12.19
C GLY A 162 -28.70 -0.53 11.77
N GLY A 163 -27.86 -0.48 10.73
CA GLY A 163 -27.37 0.80 10.19
C GLY A 163 -26.13 0.72 9.30
N THR A 164 -25.64 1.90 8.90
CA THR A 164 -24.41 2.09 8.11
C THR A 164 -23.29 2.63 8.99
N VAL A 165 -22.07 2.16 8.80
CA VAL A 165 -20.87 2.68 9.50
C VAL A 165 -20.21 3.76 8.65
N SER A 166 -19.88 4.89 9.28
CA SER A 166 -19.01 5.92 8.70
C SER A 166 -17.59 5.76 9.21
N LEU A 167 -16.59 5.85 8.33
CA LEU A 167 -15.18 5.84 8.72
C LEU A 167 -14.74 7.27 9.04
N THR A 168 -14.58 7.56 10.32
CA THR A 168 -14.21 8.89 10.81
C THR A 168 -12.70 9.09 10.91
N GLN A 169 -11.95 8.00 11.07
CA GLN A 169 -10.49 8.05 11.03
C GLN A 169 -9.97 6.88 10.22
N PHE A 170 -8.91 7.11 9.45
CA PHE A 170 -8.24 6.06 8.69
C PHE A 170 -6.75 6.36 8.65
N ASN A 171 -5.95 5.42 9.15
CA ASN A 171 -4.50 5.44 9.16
C ASN A 171 -4.02 4.19 8.43
N THR A 172 -3.23 4.35 7.38
CA THR A 172 -2.63 3.21 6.67
C THR A 172 -1.18 3.50 6.35
N THR A 173 -0.33 2.50 6.52
CA THR A 173 1.05 2.52 6.04
C THR A 173 1.19 1.46 4.96
N ILE A 174 1.62 1.88 3.77
CA ILE A 174 1.92 1.03 2.62
C ILE A 174 3.43 1.06 2.41
N GLY A 175 4.03 -0.12 2.23
CA GLY A 175 5.48 -0.27 2.35
C GLY A 175 5.95 -0.18 3.80
N GLY A 176 7.27 -0.13 3.99
CA GLY A 176 7.89 -0.23 5.30
C GLY A 176 7.88 -1.69 5.78
N SER A 177 9.05 -2.26 5.94
CA SER A 177 9.20 -3.60 6.50
C SER A 177 8.85 -3.60 7.99
N SER A 178 7.57 -3.65 8.30
CA SER A 178 7.06 -4.00 9.64
C SER A 178 5.68 -4.64 9.51
N PHE A 179 5.63 -5.77 8.80
CA PHE A 179 4.51 -6.71 8.91
C PHE A 179 4.71 -7.59 10.15
N PRO A 180 3.62 -8.09 10.78
CA PRO A 180 3.65 -8.65 12.12
C PRO A 180 4.64 -9.82 12.22
N ASN A 181 5.76 -9.53 12.87
CA ASN A 181 6.24 -10.24 14.06
C ASN A 181 6.14 -11.78 14.06
N THR A 182 6.39 -12.46 12.94
CA THR A 182 6.77 -13.87 12.96
C THR A 182 8.29 -14.01 13.10
N GLY A 183 8.91 -13.26 14.01
CA GLY A 183 10.30 -13.46 14.49
C GLY A 183 11.44 -13.55 13.46
N GLY A 184 11.16 -13.39 12.17
CA GLY A 184 12.10 -13.55 11.10
C GLY A 184 12.66 -12.19 10.77
N THR A 185 13.80 -11.84 11.39
CA THR A 185 14.77 -11.01 10.69
C THR A 185 14.81 -11.48 9.24
N THR A 186 14.58 -10.60 8.25
CA THR A 186 14.82 -10.93 6.83
C THR A 186 16.33 -11.07 6.64
N LYS A 187 16.88 -12.13 7.25
CA LYS A 187 18.26 -12.54 7.06
C LYS A 187 18.41 -12.84 5.59
N PRO A 188 19.51 -12.38 4.97
CA PRO A 188 19.84 -12.79 3.62
C PRO A 188 19.78 -14.31 3.55
N VAL A 189 18.92 -14.85 2.68
CA VAL A 189 18.88 -16.30 2.50
C VAL A 189 20.05 -16.63 1.60
N SER A 190 20.91 -17.54 2.05
CA SER A 190 22.06 -17.95 1.27
C SER A 190 22.09 -19.46 1.08
N SER A 191 22.48 -19.88 -0.12
CA SER A 191 22.88 -21.25 -0.40
C SER A 191 24.40 -21.28 -0.46
N LYS A 192 25.02 -22.30 0.13
CA LYS A 192 26.47 -22.48 0.14
C LYS A 192 26.80 -23.87 -0.36
N ARG A 193 27.70 -23.97 -1.33
CA ARG A 193 28.20 -25.26 -1.83
C ARG A 193 29.70 -25.20 -2.06
N THR A 194 30.38 -26.27 -1.69
CA THR A 194 31.81 -26.46 -1.92
C THR A 194 32.00 -27.48 -3.01
N PHE A 195 32.87 -27.15 -3.96
CA PHE A 195 33.25 -28.00 -5.08
C PHE A 195 34.74 -28.26 -5.06
N THR A 196 35.16 -29.36 -5.68
CA THR A 196 36.56 -29.69 -5.90
C THR A 196 36.93 -29.44 -7.35
N ILE A 197 38.13 -28.93 -7.59
CA ILE A 197 38.72 -28.77 -8.93
C ILE A 197 40.06 -29.50 -8.98
N ALA A 198 40.24 -30.31 -10.03
CA ALA A 198 41.49 -31.03 -10.27
C ALA A 198 42.64 -30.05 -10.56
N SER A 199 43.87 -30.53 -10.46
CA SER A 199 45.05 -29.78 -10.90
C SER A 199 44.98 -29.50 -12.40
N LYS A 200 45.57 -28.38 -12.83
CA LYS A 200 45.61 -27.94 -14.24
C LYS A 200 44.25 -27.83 -14.94
N ALA A 201 43.15 -27.74 -14.19
CA ALA A 201 41.80 -27.70 -14.75
C ALA A 201 41.18 -26.29 -14.70
N THR A 202 40.28 -26.01 -15.65
CA THR A 202 39.37 -24.85 -15.58
C THR A 202 37.94 -25.38 -15.55
N LYS A 203 37.13 -24.91 -14.60
CA LYS A 203 35.76 -25.38 -14.45
C LYS A 203 34.81 -24.24 -14.09
N SER A 204 33.60 -24.32 -14.64
CA SER A 204 32.48 -23.46 -14.27
C SER A 204 31.61 -24.16 -13.23
N PHE A 205 31.24 -23.43 -12.19
CA PHE A 205 30.42 -23.91 -11.09
C PHE A 205 29.15 -23.08 -11.02
N HIS A 206 28.02 -23.77 -10.87
CA HIS A 206 26.70 -23.17 -10.82
C HIS A 206 26.08 -23.41 -9.45
N LEU A 207 25.57 -22.35 -8.83
CA LEU A 207 24.83 -22.42 -7.58
C LEU A 207 23.51 -21.70 -7.75
N LEU A 208 22.41 -22.38 -7.46
CA LEU A 208 21.09 -21.75 -7.48
C LEU A 208 20.99 -20.74 -6.35
N TYR A 209 20.43 -19.57 -6.66
CA TYR A 209 20.00 -18.65 -5.63
C TYR A 209 18.87 -19.31 -4.83
N PRO A 210 18.92 -19.25 -3.47
CA PRO A 210 17.81 -19.75 -2.69
C PRO A 210 16.54 -18.97 -3.06
N ASN A 211 15.45 -19.71 -3.29
CA ASN A 211 14.11 -19.16 -3.51
C ASN A 211 14.05 -18.15 -4.67
N ALA A 212 14.84 -18.34 -5.73
CA ALA A 212 14.95 -17.42 -6.87
C ALA A 212 13.61 -17.06 -7.54
N LEU A 213 12.66 -18.00 -7.55
CA LEU A 213 11.30 -17.81 -8.09
C LEU A 213 10.36 -17.14 -7.08
N GLN A 214 10.54 -17.41 -5.79
CA GLN A 214 9.75 -16.84 -4.71
C GLN A 214 10.14 -15.38 -4.41
N PHE A 215 11.34 -14.96 -4.79
CA PHE A 215 11.91 -13.64 -4.57
C PHE A 215 12.15 -12.90 -5.91
N ALA A 216 11.11 -12.79 -6.75
CA ALA A 216 11.16 -11.99 -7.97
C ALA A 216 11.53 -10.53 -7.64
N GLY A 217 12.50 -9.93 -8.36
CA GLY A 217 13.00 -8.58 -8.08
C GLY A 217 14.03 -8.47 -6.94
N ALA A 218 14.39 -9.56 -6.27
CA ALA A 218 15.46 -9.58 -5.28
C ALA A 218 16.80 -9.10 -5.86
N THR A 219 17.54 -8.32 -5.07
CA THR A 219 18.97 -8.12 -5.33
C THR A 219 19.71 -9.41 -5.01
N LYS A 220 20.66 -9.75 -5.87
CA LYS A 220 21.37 -11.03 -5.85
C LYS A 220 22.85 -10.78 -5.73
N SER A 221 23.53 -11.46 -4.81
CA SER A 221 24.98 -11.36 -4.66
C SER A 221 25.60 -12.74 -4.48
N GLY A 222 26.91 -12.85 -4.67
CA GLY A 222 27.59 -14.09 -4.36
C GLY A 222 29.03 -13.87 -3.92
N ARG A 223 29.51 -14.80 -3.09
CA ARG A 223 30.87 -14.82 -2.56
C ARG A 223 31.55 -16.11 -2.98
N VAL A 224 32.84 -16.02 -3.30
CA VAL A 224 33.67 -17.16 -3.67
C VAL A 224 34.86 -17.20 -2.71
N LYS A 225 35.09 -18.35 -2.09
CA LYS A 225 36.30 -18.63 -1.30
C LYS A 225 37.07 -19.77 -1.96
N LEU A 226 38.36 -19.57 -2.17
CA LEU A 226 39.28 -20.55 -2.74
C LEU A 226 40.19 -21.09 -1.64
N SER A 227 40.49 -22.39 -1.66
CA SER A 227 41.44 -23.03 -0.76
C SER A 227 42.29 -24.03 -1.55
N GLY A 228 43.62 -23.86 -1.48
CA GLY A 228 44.60 -24.56 -2.31
C GLY A 228 45.50 -23.59 -3.07
N SER A 229 46.67 -24.07 -3.51
CA SER A 229 47.65 -23.26 -4.25
C SER A 229 47.31 -23.17 -5.74
N GLY A 230 47.59 -22.01 -6.35
CA GLY A 230 47.44 -21.81 -7.81
C GLY A 230 46.00 -21.64 -8.31
N LEU A 231 45.03 -21.36 -7.44
CA LEU A 231 43.63 -21.12 -7.82
C LEU A 231 43.38 -19.65 -8.18
N LYS A 232 42.62 -19.42 -9.26
CA LYS A 232 42.20 -18.08 -9.70
C LYS A 232 40.75 -18.08 -10.17
N VAL A 233 39.94 -17.14 -9.67
CA VAL A 233 38.61 -16.85 -10.23
C VAL A 233 38.79 -16.12 -11.55
N LEU A 234 38.27 -16.68 -12.63
CA LEU A 234 38.29 -16.08 -13.97
C LEU A 234 37.06 -15.20 -14.21
N SER A 235 35.90 -15.62 -13.70
CA SER A 235 34.67 -14.82 -13.76
C SER A 235 33.71 -15.20 -12.64
N LYS A 236 32.84 -14.24 -12.26
CA LYS A 236 31.75 -14.44 -11.29
C LYS A 236 30.56 -13.57 -11.69
N GLY A 237 29.34 -14.06 -11.51
CA GLY A 237 28.14 -13.26 -11.77
C GLY A 237 26.88 -14.10 -11.94
N SER A 238 25.74 -13.42 -12.00
CA SER A 238 24.46 -14.05 -12.30
C SER A 238 24.41 -14.50 -13.76
N ALA A 239 23.74 -15.62 -14.01
CA ALA A 239 23.41 -16.06 -15.37
C ALA A 239 22.30 -15.19 -15.97
N GLU A 240 22.11 -15.29 -17.28
CA GLU A 240 20.92 -14.80 -17.98
C GLU A 240 19.65 -15.35 -17.31
N GLY A 241 18.70 -14.47 -16.98
CA GLY A 241 17.52 -14.80 -16.15
C GLY A 241 17.74 -14.75 -14.62
N GLY A 242 18.96 -14.55 -14.14
CA GLY A 242 19.27 -14.21 -12.75
C GLY A 242 19.10 -15.32 -11.70
N SER A 243 18.63 -16.52 -12.03
CA SER A 243 18.31 -17.57 -11.03
C SER A 243 19.51 -18.42 -10.58
N VAL A 244 20.65 -18.29 -11.27
CA VAL A 244 21.87 -19.06 -11.02
C VAL A 244 23.04 -18.10 -10.83
N TYR A 245 23.86 -18.32 -9.80
CA TYR A 245 25.18 -17.70 -9.65
C TYR A 245 26.25 -18.60 -10.29
N ARG A 246 26.96 -18.07 -11.28
CA ARG A 246 28.01 -18.78 -12.03
C ARG A 246 29.39 -18.26 -11.64
N VAL A 247 30.32 -19.18 -11.45
CA VAL A 247 31.72 -18.87 -11.15
C VAL A 247 32.61 -19.75 -12.00
N LYS A 248 33.53 -19.14 -12.76
CA LYS A 248 34.57 -19.87 -13.50
C LYS A 248 35.88 -19.77 -12.74
N VAL A 249 36.49 -20.90 -12.42
CA VAL A 249 37.76 -20.98 -11.68
C VAL A 249 38.77 -21.81 -12.45
N ARG A 250 40.03 -21.39 -12.41
CA ARG A 250 41.17 -22.14 -12.93
C ARG A 250 42.10 -22.55 -11.80
N ASN A 251 42.61 -23.78 -11.86
CA ASN A 251 43.62 -24.31 -10.96
C ASN A 251 44.90 -24.57 -11.75
N ASN A 252 45.95 -23.78 -11.50
CA ASN A 252 47.29 -23.99 -12.07
C ASN A 252 48.23 -24.72 -11.10
N GLY A 253 47.77 -25.03 -9.88
CA GLY A 253 48.55 -25.75 -8.88
C GLY A 253 48.73 -27.22 -9.22
N LYS A 254 49.69 -27.86 -8.54
CA LYS A 254 49.98 -29.30 -8.68
C LYS A 254 48.95 -30.18 -7.96
N GLY A 255 48.20 -29.64 -7.01
CA GLY A 255 47.19 -30.36 -6.21
C GLY A 255 45.74 -30.01 -6.55
N THR A 256 44.80 -30.69 -5.90
CA THR A 256 43.36 -30.36 -5.97
C THR A 256 43.07 -29.08 -5.20
N GLY A 257 42.08 -28.31 -5.67
CA GLY A 257 41.62 -27.09 -5.04
C GLY A 257 40.17 -27.20 -4.59
N ARG A 258 39.78 -26.42 -3.58
CA ARG A 258 38.40 -26.30 -3.11
C ARG A 258 37.85 -24.92 -3.46
N VAL A 259 36.65 -24.90 -4.04
CA VAL A 259 35.91 -23.70 -4.42
C VAL A 259 34.61 -23.67 -3.63
N THR A 260 34.49 -22.77 -2.66
CA THR A 260 33.26 -22.55 -1.90
C THR A 260 32.52 -21.36 -2.48
N ILE A 261 31.28 -21.58 -2.92
CA ILE A 261 30.40 -20.56 -3.47
C ILE A 261 29.26 -20.34 -2.48
N THR A 262 28.98 -19.08 -2.18
CA THR A 262 27.80 -18.66 -1.41
C THR A 262 26.98 -17.74 -2.30
N ALA A 263 25.77 -18.13 -2.65
CA ALA A 263 24.83 -17.31 -3.39
C ALA A 263 23.78 -16.78 -2.41
N THR A 264 23.59 -15.46 -2.38
CA THR A 264 22.73 -14.78 -1.41
C THR A 264 21.65 -14.00 -2.14
N SER A 265 20.40 -14.26 -1.76
CA SER A 265 19.22 -13.50 -2.21
C SER A 265 18.82 -12.52 -1.12
N PHE A 266 18.64 -11.25 -1.46
CA PHE A 266 18.07 -10.24 -0.58
C PHE A 266 16.67 -9.90 -1.07
N HIS A 267 15.69 -10.04 -0.19
CA HIS A 267 14.36 -9.53 -0.48
C HIS A 267 14.44 -8.01 -0.59
N ARG A 268 14.13 -7.44 -1.76
CA ARG A 268 14.02 -6.00 -1.93
C ARG A 268 12.55 -5.62 -1.78
N TRP A 269 12.13 -5.35 -0.55
CA TRP A 269 10.83 -4.73 -0.31
C TRP A 269 10.98 -3.22 -0.49
N GLN A 270 10.87 -2.73 -1.71
CA GLN A 270 10.67 -1.31 -1.97
C GLN A 270 9.35 -1.14 -2.70
N TYR A 271 8.29 -0.97 -1.91
CA TYR A 271 6.97 -0.66 -2.43
C TYR A 271 6.80 0.83 -2.76
N VAL A 272 7.66 1.68 -2.20
CA VAL A 272 7.58 3.13 -2.38
C VAL A 272 8.98 3.62 -2.74
N SER A 273 9.09 4.36 -3.84
CA SER A 273 10.31 5.08 -4.20
C SER A 273 9.96 6.51 -4.60
N VAL A 274 10.86 7.44 -4.26
CA VAL A 274 10.75 8.85 -4.64
C VAL A 274 11.84 9.09 -5.67
N GLN A 275 11.45 9.30 -6.93
CA GLN A 275 12.43 9.49 -8.02
C GLN A 275 12.87 10.94 -8.14
N ASN A 276 11.96 11.89 -7.93
CA ASN A 276 12.22 13.33 -7.99
C ASN A 276 11.45 14.02 -6.87
N CYS A 277 12.17 14.70 -5.97
CA CYS A 277 11.58 15.47 -4.89
C CYS A 277 11.21 16.87 -5.36
N PRO A 278 9.93 17.28 -5.32
CA PRO A 278 9.54 18.66 -5.63
C PRO A 278 10.02 19.63 -4.54
N ALA A 279 10.30 20.88 -4.93
CA ALA A 279 10.44 21.97 -3.95
C ALA A 279 9.15 22.10 -3.12
N GLY A 280 9.28 22.07 -1.79
CA GLY A 280 8.14 22.07 -0.87
C GLY A 280 7.55 20.68 -0.56
N GLY A 281 8.19 19.60 -1.01
CA GLY A 281 7.79 18.23 -0.67
C GLY A 281 6.79 17.58 -1.62
N ILE A 282 6.40 16.35 -1.29
CA ILE A 282 5.47 15.53 -2.08
C ILE A 282 4.05 15.88 -1.67
N ARG A 283 3.22 16.37 -2.61
CA ARG A 283 1.84 16.78 -2.35
C ARG A 283 0.88 15.60 -2.30
N PHE A 284 -0.11 15.66 -1.44
CA PHE A 284 -1.20 14.68 -1.35
C PHE A 284 -2.54 15.39 -1.26
N GLN A 285 -3.58 14.75 -1.79
CA GLN A 285 -4.95 15.20 -1.62
C GLN A 285 -5.85 14.00 -1.38
N ALA A 286 -6.79 14.16 -0.45
CA ALA A 286 -7.89 13.23 -0.22
C ALA A 286 -9.19 13.94 -0.58
N VAL A 287 -10.00 13.30 -1.43
CA VAL A 287 -11.37 13.73 -1.74
C VAL A 287 -12.30 12.61 -1.30
N ILE A 288 -13.23 12.90 -0.40
CA ILE A 288 -14.17 11.93 0.15
C ILE A 288 -15.58 12.32 -0.28
N VAL A 289 -16.28 11.39 -0.92
CA VAL A 289 -17.66 11.55 -1.38
C VAL A 289 -18.57 10.79 -0.43
N TYR A 290 -19.60 11.46 0.06
CA TYR A 290 -20.54 10.93 1.04
C TYR A 290 -21.85 10.48 0.40
N GLN A 291 -22.58 9.60 1.08
CA GLN A 291 -23.84 9.06 0.59
C GLN A 291 -24.91 10.13 0.34
N ASP A 292 -24.85 11.26 1.04
CA ASP A 292 -25.76 12.39 0.86
C ASP A 292 -25.32 13.35 -0.26
N GLY A 293 -24.32 12.97 -1.06
CA GLY A 293 -23.81 13.74 -2.19
C GLY A 293 -22.82 14.84 -1.81
N ARG A 294 -22.58 15.09 -0.52
CA ARG A 294 -21.55 16.05 -0.10
C ARG A 294 -20.15 15.51 -0.42
N THR A 295 -19.19 16.43 -0.52
CA THR A 295 -17.78 16.11 -0.74
C THR A 295 -16.92 16.92 0.20
N THR A 296 -15.91 16.29 0.79
CA THR A 296 -14.83 16.99 1.50
C THR A 296 -13.51 16.82 0.78
N THR A 297 -12.62 17.78 0.95
CA THR A 297 -11.27 17.74 0.38
C THR A 297 -10.26 18.15 1.45
N ALA A 298 -9.19 17.37 1.57
CA ALA A 298 -8.07 17.67 2.43
C ALA A 298 -6.76 17.59 1.64
N ASN A 299 -5.85 18.53 1.88
CA ASN A 299 -4.56 18.62 1.19
C ASN A 299 -3.42 18.61 2.20
N THR A 300 -2.29 18.02 1.84
CA THR A 300 -1.06 18.10 2.63
C THR A 300 0.18 17.98 1.73
N ALA A 301 1.34 18.23 2.30
CA ALA A 301 2.62 17.89 1.68
C ALA A 301 3.48 17.14 2.71
N ALA A 302 4.15 16.08 2.27
CA ALA A 302 5.15 15.39 3.07
C ALA A 302 6.54 15.89 2.68
N PRO A 303 7.45 16.08 3.64
CA PRO A 303 8.86 16.31 3.31
C PRO A 303 9.41 15.13 2.52
N CYS A 304 10.39 15.39 1.67
CA CYS A 304 11.04 14.32 0.96
C CYS A 304 11.92 13.49 1.90
N PRO A 305 12.01 12.16 1.68
CA PRO A 305 12.87 11.31 2.47
C PRO A 305 14.34 11.73 2.31
N THR A 306 15.04 11.86 3.43
CA THR A 306 16.49 12.10 3.47
C THR A 306 17.30 10.82 3.24
#